data_AF-A0A7S1L2V3-F1
#
_entry.id   AF-A0A7S1L2V3-F1
#
_cell.length_a   1.000
_cell.length_b   1.000
_cell.length_c   1.000
_cell.angle_alpha   90.00
_cell.angle_beta   90.00
_cell.angle_gamma   90.00
#
_symmetry.space_group_name_H-M   'P 1'
#
loop_
_entity.id
_entity.type
_entity.pdbx_description
1 polymer ?
#
loop_
_entity_poly.entity_id
_entity_poly.type
_entity_poly.pdbx_seq_one_letter_code
_entity_poly.pdbx_strand_id
1 'polypeptide(L)'
;GGVLGGGCVQEEIRFAICPELCATLLVCPCMLVNEAITVVGGEQFSAYEGYGRSLRFGGDFRHPSGRTDADGTPMVAITAMDALDLRSADASLEKQMSLRCELRELEKAAAAFEPVDEEALRAWPTIATGNWGCGVFLGCAPLKAVLQWLGGPRGGF
;
A
#
# COMPACT_ATOMS: atom_id res chain seq x y z
N GLY A 1 -6.48 -7.10 -4.77
CA GLY A 1 -7.22 -7.64 -3.62
C GLY A 1 -8.64 -8.01 -3.99
N GLY A 2 -9.55 -7.93 -3.02
CA GLY A 2 -10.93 -8.41 -3.10
C GLY A 2 -12.00 -7.32 -2.99
N VAL A 3 -11.72 -6.09 -3.43
CA VAL A 3 -12.63 -4.93 -3.23
C VAL A 3 -14.03 -5.17 -3.83
N LEU A 4 -14.11 -5.87 -4.97
CA LEU A 4 -15.37 -6.24 -5.61
C LEU A 4 -15.95 -7.58 -5.11
N GLY A 5 -15.23 -8.28 -4.23
CA GLY A 5 -15.52 -9.65 -3.79
C GLY A 5 -15.78 -9.79 -2.28
N GLY A 6 -15.95 -8.69 -1.55
CA GLY A 6 -16.25 -8.70 -0.12
C GLY A 6 -15.03 -8.61 0.81
N GLY A 7 -13.84 -8.30 0.28
CA GLY A 7 -12.70 -7.94 1.12
C GLY A 7 -13.00 -6.65 1.90
N CYS A 8 -12.59 -6.60 3.17
CA CYS A 8 -12.87 -5.49 4.08
C CYS A 8 -11.66 -5.19 4.97
N VAL A 9 -10.45 -5.38 4.45
CA VAL A 9 -9.20 -5.05 5.16
C VAL A 9 -8.56 -3.82 4.51
N GLN A 10 -7.31 -3.50 4.86
CA GLN A 10 -6.72 -2.19 4.56
C GLN A 10 -6.77 -1.79 3.07
N GLU A 11 -6.46 -2.71 2.15
CA GLU A 11 -6.54 -2.47 0.70
C GLU A 11 -7.97 -2.14 0.27
N GLU A 12 -8.93 -3.01 0.58
CA GLU A 12 -10.30 -2.84 0.12
C GLU A 12 -11.01 -1.64 0.76
N ILE A 13 -10.71 -1.35 2.03
CA ILE A 13 -11.20 -0.14 2.69
C ILE A 13 -10.70 1.10 1.94
N ARG A 14 -9.42 1.13 1.56
CA ARG A 14 -8.87 2.28 0.82
C ARG A 14 -9.53 2.44 -0.55
N PHE A 15 -9.74 1.35 -1.30
CA PHE A 15 -10.43 1.40 -2.58
C PHE A 15 -11.92 1.74 -2.43
N ALA A 16 -12.56 1.38 -1.32
CA ALA A 16 -13.97 1.72 -1.08
C ALA A 16 -14.16 3.21 -0.79
N ILE A 17 -13.27 3.82 0.00
CA ILE A 17 -13.36 5.26 0.32
C ILE A 17 -12.75 6.17 -0.76
N CYS A 18 -11.89 5.62 -1.61
CA CYS A 18 -11.28 6.26 -2.78
C CYS A 18 -11.60 5.44 -4.04
N PRO A 19 -12.86 5.45 -4.55
CA PRO A 19 -13.31 4.57 -5.63
C PRO A 19 -12.55 4.73 -6.95
N GLU A 20 -11.94 5.89 -7.20
CA GLU A 20 -11.11 6.14 -8.39
C GLU A 20 -9.93 5.17 -8.50
N LEU A 21 -9.44 4.64 -7.37
CA LEU A 21 -8.39 3.62 -7.35
C LEU A 21 -8.82 2.34 -8.06
N CYS A 22 -10.11 2.05 -8.14
CA CYS A 22 -10.63 0.90 -8.87
C CYS A 22 -10.34 0.96 -10.37
N ALA A 23 -10.02 2.13 -10.94
CA ALA A 23 -9.57 2.23 -12.33
C ALA A 23 -8.30 1.41 -12.59
N THR A 24 -7.44 1.23 -11.58
CA THR A 24 -6.24 0.38 -11.68
C THR A 24 -6.57 -1.08 -11.98
N LEU A 25 -7.76 -1.57 -11.58
CA LEU A 25 -8.19 -2.95 -11.86
C LEU A 25 -8.37 -3.20 -13.38
N LEU A 26 -8.59 -2.14 -14.15
CA LEU A 26 -8.80 -2.22 -15.60
C LEU A 26 -7.50 -2.10 -16.39
N VAL A 27 -6.53 -1.33 -15.89
CA VAL A 27 -5.35 -0.92 -16.66
C VAL A 27 -4.04 -1.48 -16.13
N CYS A 28 -3.99 -1.95 -14.89
CA CYS A 28 -2.78 -2.49 -14.29
C CYS A 28 -2.81 -4.03 -14.25
N PRO A 29 -1.83 -4.72 -14.83
CA PRO A 29 -1.69 -6.16 -14.69
C PRO A 29 -1.24 -6.55 -13.27
N CYS A 30 -1.20 -7.86 -12.99
CA CYS A 30 -0.65 -8.37 -11.74
C CYS A 30 0.83 -8.01 -11.61
N MET A 31 1.21 -7.45 -10.46
CA MET A 31 2.59 -7.03 -10.19
C MET A 31 3.54 -8.24 -10.13
N LEU A 32 4.72 -8.08 -10.73
CA LEU A 32 5.91 -8.91 -10.50
C LEU A 32 6.61 -8.53 -9.19
N VAL A 33 7.64 -9.28 -8.78
CA VAL A 33 8.36 -9.04 -7.52
C VAL A 33 9.00 -7.65 -7.45
N ASN A 34 9.44 -7.12 -8.58
CA ASN A 34 10.12 -5.84 -8.73
C ASN A 34 9.19 -4.70 -9.19
N GLU A 35 7.87 -4.87 -9.09
CA GLU A 35 6.89 -3.88 -9.54
C GLU A 35 6.04 -3.36 -8.38
N ALA A 36 5.69 -2.09 -8.45
CA ALA A 36 4.70 -1.46 -7.58
C ALA A 36 3.84 -0.50 -8.41
N ILE A 37 2.63 -0.20 -7.95
CA ILE A 37 1.71 0.69 -8.67
C ILE A 37 1.46 1.93 -7.81
N THR A 38 1.84 3.09 -8.31
CA THR A 38 1.54 4.38 -7.67
C THR A 38 0.40 5.07 -8.40
N VAL A 39 -0.64 5.46 -7.66
CA VAL A 39 -1.75 6.26 -8.15
C VAL A 39 -1.68 7.64 -7.49
N VAL A 40 -1.68 8.69 -8.28
CA VAL A 40 -1.74 10.09 -7.82
C VAL A 40 -3.13 10.64 -8.13
N GLY A 41 -3.72 11.37 -7.20
CA GLY A 41 -4.99 12.08 -7.44
C GLY A 41 -6.24 11.39 -6.89
N GLY A 42 -6.12 10.19 -6.32
CA GLY A 42 -7.29 9.46 -5.79
C GLY A 42 -7.93 10.19 -4.60
N GLU A 43 -9.08 10.83 -4.83
CA GLU A 43 -9.81 11.56 -3.81
C GLU A 43 -10.47 10.59 -2.81
N GLN A 44 -10.59 11.03 -1.56
CA GLN A 44 -11.41 10.32 -0.57
C GLN A 44 -12.80 10.94 -0.52
N PHE A 45 -13.82 10.12 -0.78
CA PHE A 45 -15.22 10.55 -0.83
C PHE A 45 -16.02 10.15 0.40
N SER A 46 -15.55 9.12 1.13
CA SER A 46 -16.27 8.52 2.25
C SER A 46 -15.42 8.50 3.51
N ALA A 47 -16.03 8.81 4.64
CA ALA A 47 -15.50 8.45 5.95
C ALA A 47 -15.87 6.99 6.22
N TYR A 48 -15.13 6.34 7.12
CA TYR A 48 -15.44 4.97 7.53
C TYR A 48 -15.15 4.77 9.01
N GLU A 49 -15.82 3.78 9.57
CA GLU A 49 -15.57 3.31 10.92
C GLU A 49 -15.47 1.78 10.93
N GLY A 50 -14.76 1.24 11.92
CA GLY A 50 -14.55 -0.20 12.04
C GLY A 50 -13.57 -0.75 11.01
N TYR A 51 -13.43 -2.07 11.02
CA TYR A 51 -12.50 -2.82 10.18
C TYR A 51 -13.00 -4.26 10.02
N GLY A 52 -12.68 -4.91 8.90
CA GLY A 52 -13.15 -6.26 8.62
C GLY A 52 -14.68 -6.31 8.66
N ARG A 53 -15.23 -7.25 9.43
CA ARG A 53 -16.70 -7.46 9.55
C ARG A 53 -17.47 -6.31 10.20
N SER A 54 -16.77 -5.37 10.85
CA SER A 54 -17.39 -4.21 11.50
C SER A 54 -17.30 -2.92 10.67
N LEU A 55 -16.73 -3.01 9.47
CA LEU A 55 -16.59 -1.90 8.54
C LEU A 55 -17.96 -1.33 8.20
N ARG A 56 -18.10 -0.01 8.33
CA ARG A 56 -19.31 0.72 8.02
C ARG A 56 -18.98 2.07 7.39
N PHE A 57 -19.86 2.52 6.51
CA PHE A 57 -19.82 3.87 5.96
C PHE A 57 -20.01 4.88 7.10
N GLY A 58 -19.07 5.81 7.23
CA GLY A 58 -19.02 6.83 8.28
C GLY A 58 -19.66 8.16 7.87
N GLY A 59 -20.26 8.23 6.68
CA GLY A 59 -20.79 9.46 6.11
C GLY A 59 -19.90 10.05 5.01
N ASP A 60 -20.40 11.11 4.37
CA ASP A 60 -19.67 11.82 3.32
C ASP A 60 -18.37 12.41 3.88
N PHE A 61 -17.30 12.31 3.11
CA PHE A 61 -16.03 12.94 3.41
C PHE A 61 -15.73 13.97 2.33
N ARG A 62 -15.53 15.22 2.75
CA ARG A 62 -14.99 16.25 1.87
C ARG A 62 -13.48 16.20 2.02
N HIS A 63 -12.80 15.77 0.97
CA HIS A 63 -11.35 15.76 0.98
C HIS A 63 -10.86 17.17 1.32
N PRO A 64 -9.99 17.34 2.35
CA PRO A 64 -9.52 18.64 2.75
C PRO A 64 -8.92 19.37 1.54
N SER A 65 -9.12 20.68 1.47
CA SER A 65 -8.45 21.54 0.48
C SER A 65 -6.94 21.52 0.74
N GLY A 66 -6.26 20.53 0.18
CA GLY A 66 -4.83 20.31 0.27
C GLY A 66 -4.09 20.92 -0.91
N ARG A 67 -2.83 20.53 -1.07
CA ARG A 67 -2.07 20.82 -2.29
C ARG A 67 -2.80 20.17 -3.48
N THR A 68 -2.97 20.90 -4.56
CA THR A 68 -3.47 20.39 -5.84
C THR A 68 -2.46 20.68 -6.93
N ASP A 69 -2.49 19.89 -8.00
CA ASP A 69 -1.79 20.23 -9.23
C ASP A 69 -2.51 21.37 -9.98
N ALA A 70 -1.93 21.85 -11.07
CA ALA A 70 -2.43 22.96 -11.88
C ALA A 70 -3.83 22.73 -12.46
N ASP A 71 -4.21 21.46 -12.68
CA ASP A 71 -5.52 21.05 -13.17
C ASP A 71 -6.56 20.82 -12.04
N GLY A 72 -6.16 20.99 -10.77
CA GLY A 72 -7.00 20.77 -9.61
C GLY A 72 -6.93 19.35 -9.03
N THR A 73 -6.13 18.45 -9.61
CA THR A 73 -5.93 17.09 -9.09
C THR A 73 -5.38 17.15 -7.67
N PRO A 74 -5.99 16.48 -6.67
CA PRO A 74 -5.45 16.41 -5.32
C PRO A 74 -4.04 15.81 -5.33
N MET A 75 -3.09 16.48 -4.70
CA MET A 75 -1.77 15.89 -4.47
C MET A 75 -1.90 14.88 -3.33
N VAL A 76 -2.38 13.69 -3.66
CA VAL A 76 -2.33 12.47 -2.84
C VAL A 76 -1.76 11.33 -3.68
N ALA A 77 -0.67 10.72 -3.24
CA ALA A 77 -0.11 9.52 -3.84
C ALA A 77 -0.38 8.29 -2.95
N ILE A 78 -0.80 7.19 -3.58
CA ILE A 78 -0.98 5.89 -2.93
C ILE A 78 -0.21 4.86 -3.74
N THR A 79 0.72 4.17 -3.09
CA THR A 79 1.50 3.09 -3.69
C THR A 79 0.99 1.73 -3.21
N ALA A 80 0.55 0.91 -4.15
CA ALA A 80 0.19 -0.48 -3.91
C ALA A 80 1.42 -1.39 -4.06
N MET A 81 1.64 -2.24 -3.05
CA MET A 81 2.71 -3.24 -3.02
C MET A 81 2.21 -4.50 -2.28
N ASP A 82 2.43 -5.67 -2.85
CA ASP A 82 1.92 -6.94 -2.33
C ASP A 82 2.97 -7.68 -1.48
N ALA A 83 2.61 -8.06 -0.25
CA ALA A 83 3.45 -8.91 0.61
C ALA A 83 3.32 -10.41 0.25
N LEU A 84 4.26 -11.24 0.72
CA LEU A 84 4.09 -12.70 0.64
C LEU A 84 2.86 -13.14 1.42
N ASP A 85 2.04 -13.98 0.79
CA ASP A 85 0.88 -14.58 1.42
C ASP A 85 1.26 -15.91 2.09
N LEU A 86 1.32 -15.91 3.42
CA LEU A 86 1.72 -17.09 4.20
C LEU A 86 0.53 -17.92 4.68
N ARG A 87 -0.71 -17.62 4.29
CA ARG A 87 -1.91 -18.34 4.76
C ARG A 87 -1.90 -19.83 4.40
N SER A 88 -1.29 -20.16 3.26
CA SER A 88 -1.19 -21.54 2.74
C SER A 88 0.27 -22.02 2.72
N ALA A 89 1.15 -21.38 3.49
CA ALA A 89 2.57 -21.70 3.56
C ALA A 89 3.05 -21.77 5.01
N ASP A 90 4.34 -22.07 5.21
CA ASP A 90 4.96 -21.99 6.52
C ASP A 90 5.11 -20.51 6.93
N ALA A 91 4.32 -20.10 7.92
CA ALA A 91 4.33 -18.74 8.48
C ALA A 91 5.33 -18.59 9.65
N SER A 92 6.18 -19.59 9.93
CA SER A 92 7.19 -19.50 10.98
C SER A 92 8.14 -18.32 10.75
N LEU A 93 8.62 -17.74 11.85
CA LEU A 93 9.61 -16.66 11.77
C LEU A 93 10.89 -17.13 11.07
N GLU A 94 11.32 -18.37 11.31
CA GLU A 94 12.46 -18.99 10.63
C GLU A 94 12.29 -18.97 9.11
N LYS A 95 11.10 -19.32 8.61
CA LYS A 95 10.82 -19.27 7.17
C LYS A 95 10.84 -17.84 6.63
N GLN A 96 10.22 -16.91 7.35
CA GLN A 96 10.16 -15.49 6.95
C GLN A 96 11.56 -14.84 6.93
N MET A 97 12.44 -15.23 7.85
CA MET A 97 13.84 -14.80 7.91
C MET A 97 14.77 -15.57 6.97
N SER A 98 14.24 -16.48 6.15
CA SER A 98 15.05 -17.10 5.11
C SER A 98 15.44 -16.05 4.07
N LEU A 99 16.69 -16.09 3.60
CA LEU A 99 17.23 -15.12 2.63
C LEU A 99 16.30 -14.89 1.43
N ARG A 100 15.65 -15.96 0.93
CA ARG A 100 14.70 -15.87 -0.18
C ARG A 100 13.48 -14.99 0.14
N CYS A 101 12.91 -15.16 1.32
CA CYS A 101 11.74 -14.39 1.76
C CYS A 101 12.13 -12.93 2.03
N GLU A 102 13.22 -12.71 2.76
CA GLU A 102 13.72 -11.37 3.06
C GLU A 102 14.06 -10.59 1.78
N LEU A 103 14.80 -11.18 0.84
CA LEU A 103 15.16 -10.51 -0.42
C LEU A 103 13.94 -10.15 -1.25
N ARG A 104 12.95 -11.05 -1.36
CA ARG A 104 11.71 -10.78 -2.09
C ARG A 104 10.99 -9.57 -1.49
N GLU A 105 10.83 -9.57 -0.17
CA GLU A 105 10.10 -8.51 0.53
C GLU A 105 10.86 -7.17 0.51
N LEU A 106 12.20 -7.22 0.54
CA LEU A 106 13.06 -6.06 0.38
C LEU A 106 13.00 -5.50 -1.04
N GLU A 107 13.05 -6.34 -2.07
CA GLU A 107 12.94 -5.95 -3.48
C GLU A 107 11.58 -5.30 -3.77
N LYS A 108 10.50 -5.86 -3.21
CA LYS A 108 9.16 -5.28 -3.29
C LYS A 108 9.07 -3.92 -2.58
N ALA A 109 9.68 -3.79 -1.40
CA ALA A 109 9.76 -2.52 -0.69
C ALA A 109 10.54 -1.48 -1.49
N ALA A 110 11.70 -1.86 -2.04
CA ALA A 110 12.48 -0.98 -2.91
C ALA A 110 11.70 -0.53 -4.15
N ALA A 111 11.02 -1.46 -4.83
CA ALA A 111 10.18 -1.13 -5.99
C ALA A 111 9.05 -0.15 -5.66
N ALA A 112 8.53 -0.16 -4.42
CA ALA A 112 7.47 0.73 -3.98
C ALA A 112 7.99 2.09 -3.46
N PHE A 113 9.20 2.13 -2.92
CA PHE A 113 9.73 3.29 -2.20
C PHE A 113 10.72 4.12 -3.03
N GLU A 114 11.30 3.52 -4.07
CA GLU A 114 12.18 4.24 -4.99
C GLU A 114 11.36 5.26 -5.79
N PRO A 115 11.70 6.56 -5.74
CA PRO A 115 11.03 7.57 -6.55
C PRO A 115 11.35 7.34 -8.04
N VAL A 116 10.36 7.56 -8.90
CA VAL A 116 10.55 7.42 -10.35
C VAL A 116 11.55 8.45 -10.91
N ASP A 117 11.63 9.61 -10.28
CA ASP A 117 12.57 10.68 -10.59
C ASP A 117 12.73 11.67 -9.41
N GLU A 118 13.60 12.65 -9.58
CA GLU A 118 13.87 13.72 -8.61
C GLU A 118 12.65 14.61 -8.33
N GLU A 119 11.70 14.70 -9.25
CA GLU A 119 10.47 15.49 -9.04
C GLU A 119 9.51 14.76 -8.10
N ALA A 120 9.33 13.46 -8.31
CA ALA A 120 8.59 12.60 -7.40
C ALA A 120 9.20 12.60 -6.00
N LEU A 121 10.53 12.56 -5.88
CA LEU A 121 11.22 12.65 -4.58
C LEU A 121 10.93 13.98 -3.87
N ARG A 122 10.93 15.10 -4.59
CA ARG A 122 10.59 16.42 -4.00
C ARG A 122 9.11 16.52 -3.65
N ALA A 123 8.23 15.91 -4.44
CA ALA A 123 6.79 15.94 -4.20
C ALA A 123 6.40 15.08 -2.99
N TRP A 124 7.07 13.93 -2.82
CA TRP A 124 6.77 12.87 -1.87
C TRP A 124 8.00 12.44 -1.06
N PRO A 125 8.57 13.32 -0.22
CA PRO A 125 9.82 13.04 0.48
C PRO A 125 9.67 12.03 1.63
N THR A 126 8.46 11.59 1.95
CA THR A 126 8.19 10.74 3.11
C THR A 126 7.17 9.68 2.75
N ILE A 127 7.38 8.47 3.25
CA ILE A 127 6.47 7.34 3.08
C ILE A 127 5.69 7.13 4.38
N ALA A 128 4.36 7.07 4.26
CA ALA A 128 3.49 6.67 5.33
C ALA A 128 3.10 5.18 5.15
N THR A 129 3.62 4.31 6.01
CA THR A 129 3.35 2.86 5.97
C THR A 129 3.03 2.30 7.36
N GLY A 130 2.86 0.99 7.50
CA GLY A 130 2.59 0.31 8.76
C GLY A 130 2.90 -1.18 8.71
N ASN A 131 2.02 -1.99 9.31
CA ASN A 131 2.15 -3.45 9.44
C ASN A 131 1.87 -4.19 8.11
N TRP A 132 2.60 -3.83 7.05
CA TRP A 132 2.46 -4.37 5.71
C TRP A 132 2.58 -5.91 5.69
N GLY A 133 1.54 -6.59 5.22
CA GLY A 133 1.48 -8.06 5.14
C GLY A 133 1.35 -8.78 6.49
N CYS A 134 1.17 -8.09 7.61
CA CYS A 134 1.18 -8.72 8.94
C CYS A 134 -0.21 -9.11 9.48
N GLY A 135 -1.27 -8.70 8.77
CA GLY A 135 -2.65 -9.08 9.08
C GLY A 135 -3.00 -10.42 8.46
N VAL A 136 -3.86 -10.39 7.45
CA VAL A 136 -4.36 -11.59 6.74
C VAL A 136 -3.22 -12.46 6.19
N PHE A 137 -2.09 -11.87 5.79
CA PHE A 137 -0.95 -12.58 5.21
C PHE A 137 0.04 -13.17 6.24
N LEU A 138 -0.22 -12.99 7.54
CA LEU A 138 0.52 -13.63 8.64
C LEU A 138 2.02 -13.27 8.75
N GLY A 139 2.43 -12.14 8.19
CA GLY A 139 3.81 -11.62 8.33
C GLY A 139 4.15 -11.17 9.76
N CYS A 140 5.44 -11.26 10.10
CA CYS A 140 5.98 -10.77 11.37
C CYS A 140 6.20 -9.25 11.32
N ALA A 141 5.46 -8.49 12.13
CA ALA A 141 5.48 -7.02 12.10
C ALA A 141 6.86 -6.40 12.39
N PRO A 142 7.62 -6.83 13.42
CA PRO A 142 8.98 -6.33 13.62
C PRO A 142 9.91 -6.56 12.42
N LEU A 143 9.88 -7.75 11.81
CA LEU A 143 10.68 -8.06 10.63
C LEU A 143 10.29 -7.16 9.45
N LYS A 144 8.98 -7.01 9.20
CA LYS A 144 8.45 -6.15 8.14
C LYS A 144 8.79 -4.68 8.33
N ALA A 145 8.85 -4.19 9.57
CA ALA A 145 9.29 -2.83 9.85
C ALA A 145 10.77 -2.63 9.45
N VAL A 146 11.65 -3.58 9.78
CA VAL A 146 13.07 -3.54 9.39
C VAL A 146 13.22 -3.62 7.87
N LEU A 147 12.51 -4.54 7.20
CA LEU A 147 12.58 -4.68 5.74
C LEU A 147 12.08 -3.43 5.01
N GLN A 148 11.01 -2.79 5.49
CA GLN A 148 10.54 -1.53 4.92
C GLN A 148 11.55 -0.39 5.12
N TRP A 149 12.19 -0.34 6.29
CA TRP A 149 13.21 0.66 6.57
C TRP A 149 14.45 0.49 5.68
N LEU A 150 14.88 -0.75 5.45
CA LEU A 150 15.99 -1.08 4.55
C LEU A 150 15.65 -0.87 3.07
N GLY A 151 14.39 -1.09 2.68
CA GLY A 151 13.92 -0.93 1.31
C GLY A 151 13.69 0.52 0.89
N GLY A 152 13.70 1.47 1.82
CA GLY A 152 13.57 2.89 1.49
C GLY A 152 14.86 3.46 0.87
N PRO A 153 14.75 4.50 0.02
CA PRO A 153 15.93 5.16 -0.54
C PRO A 153 16.84 5.65 0.59
N ARG A 154 18.08 5.13 0.65
CA ARG A 154 19.14 5.44 1.64
C ARG A 154 18.95 4.89 3.07
N GLY A 155 18.08 3.90 3.30
CA GLY A 155 17.96 3.25 4.61
C GLY A 155 17.25 4.10 5.66
N GLY A 156 16.31 4.96 5.25
CA GLY A 156 15.48 5.79 6.11
C GLY A 156 14.76 6.90 5.34
N PHE A 157 13.63 7.37 5.86
CA PHE A 157 12.82 8.46 5.29
C PHE A 157 13.48 9.83 5.45
#